data_AF-A0A1G6W531-F1
#
_entry.id   AF-A0A1G6W531-F1
#
_cell.length_a   1.000
_cell.length_b   1.000
_cell.length_c   1.000
_cell.angle_alpha   90.00
_cell.angle_beta   90.00
_cell.angle_gamma   90.00
#
_symmetry.space_group_name_H-M   'P 1'
#
loop_
_entity.id
_entity.type
_entity.pdbx_description
1 polymer ?
#
loop_
_entity_poly.entity_id
_entity_poly.type
_entity_poly.pdbx_seq_one_letter_code
_entity_poly.pdbx_strand_id
1 'polypeptide(L)' 'MELSTLFGALGDAWIDDVLFWAIAAAAGVVGLVAVVSALDVLFDAEAG' A
#
# COMPACT_ATOMS: atom_id res chain seq x y z
N MET A 1 -4.99 18.59 -21.27
CA MET A 1 -5.60 17.25 -21.48
C MET A 1 -6.97 17.29 -20.86
N GLU A 2 -8.02 16.91 -21.56
CA GLU A 2 -9.37 16.93 -20.98
C GLU A 2 -9.52 15.86 -19.90
N LEU A 3 -10.35 16.11 -18.89
CA LEU A 3 -10.66 15.14 -17.83
C LEU A 3 -11.22 13.82 -18.42
N SER A 4 -11.96 13.92 -19.53
CA SER A 4 -12.45 12.78 -20.32
C SER A 4 -11.31 11.87 -20.79
N THR A 5 -10.16 12.44 -21.17
CA THR A 5 -8.97 11.70 -21.59
C THR A 5 -8.24 11.06 -20.40
N LEU A 6 -8.26 11.73 -19.25
CA LEU A 6 -7.67 11.22 -18.01
C LEU A 6 -8.48 10.05 -17.40
N PHE A 7 -9.82 10.17 -17.37
CA PHE A 7 -10.70 9.08 -16.93
C PHE A 7 -10.75 7.93 -17.94
N GLY A 8 -10.65 8.22 -19.25
CA GLY A 8 -10.50 7.19 -20.28
C GLY A 8 -9.21 6.40 -20.14
N ALA A 9 -8.10 7.06 -19.78
CA ALA A 9 -6.85 6.37 -19.46
C ALA A 9 -6.98 5.54 -18.17
N LEU A 10 -7.65 6.07 -17.14
CA LEU A 10 -7.84 5.39 -15.85
C LEU A 10 -8.66 4.10 -15.93
N GLY A 11 -9.55 3.97 -16.91
CA GLY A 11 -10.34 2.76 -17.16
C GLY A 11 -9.68 1.73 -18.07
N ASP A 12 -8.45 1.97 -18.52
CA ASP A 12 -7.73 1.06 -19.41
C ASP A 12 -7.05 -0.06 -18.59
N ALA A 13 -7.00 -1.27 -19.17
CA ALA A 13 -6.61 -2.48 -18.44
C ALA A 13 -5.18 -2.42 -17.86
N TRP A 14 -4.28 -1.67 -18.51
CA TRP A 14 -2.92 -1.47 -18.00
C TRP A 14 -2.87 -0.59 -16.74
N ILE A 15 -3.83 0.33 -16.56
CA ILE A 15 -3.88 1.16 -15.35
C ILE A 15 -4.40 0.35 -14.17
N ASP A 16 -5.36 -0.54 -14.40
CA ASP A 16 -5.88 -1.41 -13.35
C ASP A 16 -4.78 -2.27 -12.74
N ASP A 17 -3.92 -2.88 -13.57
CA ASP A 17 -2.75 -3.63 -13.13
C ASP A 17 -1.79 -2.75 -12.31
N VAL A 18 -1.46 -1.54 -12.79
CA VAL A 18 -0.57 -0.61 -12.08
C VAL A 18 -1.18 -0.22 -10.72
N LEU A 19 -2.48 0.00 -10.67
CA LEU A 19 -3.19 0.39 -9.45
C LEU A 19 -3.22 -0.77 -8.44
N PHE A 20 -3.45 -1.99 -8.90
CA PHE A 20 -3.39 -3.19 -8.08
C PHE A 20 -2.00 -3.37 -7.45
N TRP A 21 -0.93 -3.27 -8.25
CA TRP A 21 0.44 -3.38 -7.75
C TRP A 21 0.81 -2.24 -6.80
N ALA A 22 0.33 -1.02 -7.06
CA ALA A 22 0.55 0.12 -6.17
C ALA A 22 -0.13 -0.10 -4.81
N ILE A 23 -1.37 -0.59 -4.79
CA ILE A 23 -2.09 -0.92 -3.56
C ILE A 23 -1.40 -2.07 -2.82
N ALA A 24 -0.97 -3.11 -3.54
CA ALA A 24 -0.24 -4.24 -2.94
C ALA A 24 1.07 -3.79 -2.28
N ALA A 25 1.83 -2.91 -2.93
CA ALA A 25 3.05 -2.34 -2.36
C ALA A 25 2.75 -1.50 -1.11
N ALA A 26 1.73 -0.64 -1.16
CA ALA A 26 1.31 0.17 -0.01
C ALA A 26 0.86 -0.69 1.17
N ALA A 27 0.06 -1.73 0.92
CA ALA A 27 -0.38 -2.68 1.93
C ALA A 27 0.80 -3.45 2.54
N GLY A 28 1.80 -3.83 1.73
CA GLY A 28 3.03 -4.46 2.21
C GLY A 28 3.81 -3.57 3.17
N VAL A 29 3.96 -2.29 2.84
CA VAL A 29 4.64 -1.31 3.72
C VAL A 29 3.89 -1.13 5.04
N VAL A 30 2.56 -0.99 4.99
CA VAL A 30 1.73 -0.88 6.20
C VAL A 30 1.84 -2.14 7.06
N GLY A 31 1.82 -3.32 6.43
CA GLY A 31 2.02 -4.60 7.12
C GLY A 31 3.37 -4.68 7.84
N LEU A 32 4.45 -4.25 7.19
CA LEU A 32 5.78 -4.19 7.82
C LEU A 32 5.80 -3.25 9.03
N VAL A 33 5.21 -2.06 8.92
CA VAL A 33 5.12 -1.10 10.04
C VAL A 33 4.34 -1.71 11.21
N ALA A 34 3.23 -2.39 10.94
CA ALA A 34 2.44 -3.07 11.97
C ALA A 34 3.23 -4.18 12.67
N VAL A 35 3.98 -4.99 11.92
CA VAL A 35 4.85 -6.03 12.48
C VAL A 35 5.93 -5.42 13.37
N VAL A 36 6.64 -4.41 12.90
CA VAL A 36 7.69 -3.74 13.69
C VAL A 36 7.11 -3.13 14.96
N SER A 37 5.94 -2.49 14.88
CA SER A 37 5.27 -1.92 16.05
C SER A 37 4.84 -2.99 17.06
N ALA A 38 4.37 -4.14 16.59
CA ALA A 38 4.00 -5.25 17.47
C ALA A 38 5.24 -5.88 18.15
N LEU A 39 6.35 -6.01 17.42
CA LEU A 39 7.62 -6.49 17.98
C LEU A 39 8.18 -5.53 19.02
N ASP A 40 8.07 -4.22 18.79
CA ASP A 40 8.49 -3.19 19.73
C ASP A 40 7.75 -3.34 21.06
N VAL A 41 6.41 -3.43 21.03
CA VAL A 41 5.59 -3.66 22.24
C VAL A 41 5.93 -4.98 22.93
N LEU A 42 6.19 -6.05 22.17
CA LEU A 42 6.56 -7.34 22.73
C LEU A 42 7.90 -7.28 23.47
N PHE A 43 8.92 -6.66 22.87
CA PHE A 43 10.25 -6.57 23.47
C PHE A 43 10.30 -5.56 24.63
N ASP A 44 9.50 -4.49 24.57
CA ASP A 44 9.36 -3.57 25.70
C ASP A 44 8.72 -4.27 26.91
N ALA A 45 7.81 -5.22 26.68
CA ALA A 45 7.22 -6.05 27.74
C ALA A 45 8.19 -7.08 28.33
N GLU A 46 9.20 -7.53 27.59
CA GLU A 46 10.24 -8.46 28.10
C GLU A 46 11.39 -7.73 28.82
N ALA A 47 11.56 -6.43 28.58
CA ALA A 47 12.64 -5.62 29.13
C ALA A 47 12.36 -5.06 30.55
N GLY A 48 11.13 -5.21 31.05
CA GLY A 48 10.70 -4.85 32.42
C GLY A 48 10.38 -6.06 33.29
#